data_AF-A0AAX6IGW6-F1
#
_entry.id   AF-A0AAX6IGW6-F1
#
_cell.length_a   1.000
_cell.length_b   1.000
_cell.length_c   1.000
_cell.angle_alpha   90.00
_cell.angle_beta   90.00
_cell.angle_gamma   90.00
#
_symmetry.space_group_name_H-M   'P 1'
#
loop_
_entity.id
_entity.type
_entity.pdbx_description
1 polymer ?
#
loop_
_entity_poly.entity_id
_entity_poly.type
_entity_poly.pdbx_seq_one_letter_code
_entity_poly.pdbx_strand_id
1 'polypeptide(L)'
;MDKSKQPFRKSKRSSRRRYPPIELGDRIDYRNMSLISRFISEQGKILSRRVNKLTLKQQRLITIAIKQARILSLLPFLNNEKQFERAESIPRTTGPRTRNK
;
A
#
# COMPACT_ATOMS: atom_id res chain seq x y z
N MET A 1 -27.65 27.22 33.68
CA MET A 1 -26.89 27.13 32.41
C MET A 1 -25.98 25.90 32.49
N ASP A 2 -26.54 24.69 32.40
CA ASP A 2 -25.75 23.45 32.44
C ASP A 2 -25.72 22.81 31.05
N LYS A 3 -24.58 22.94 30.37
CA LYS A 3 -24.33 22.26 29.09
C LYS A 3 -23.84 20.85 29.41
N SER A 4 -24.75 19.88 29.36
CA SER A 4 -24.40 18.46 29.50
C SER A 4 -23.46 18.04 28.36
N LYS A 5 -22.22 17.68 28.70
CA LYS A 5 -21.23 17.13 27.76
C LYS A 5 -21.69 15.72 27.36
N GLN A 6 -22.36 15.60 26.23
CA GLN A 6 -22.69 14.30 25.64
C GLN A 6 -21.39 13.50 25.41
N PRO A 7 -21.27 12.26 25.95
CA PRO A 7 -20.07 11.46 25.72
C PRO A 7 -20.03 11.06 24.25
N PHE A 8 -18.90 11.31 23.57
CA PHE A 8 -18.66 10.85 22.21
C PHE A 8 -18.78 9.33 22.15
N ARG A 9 -19.97 8.82 21.81
CA ARG A 9 -20.20 7.40 21.52
C ARG A 9 -19.55 7.10 20.18
N LYS A 10 -18.25 6.74 20.21
CA LYS A 10 -17.56 6.19 19.04
C LYS A 10 -18.37 4.97 18.59
N SER A 11 -19.01 5.05 17.43
CA SER A 11 -19.67 3.89 16.87
C SER A 11 -18.62 2.79 16.76
N LYS A 12 -18.91 1.61 17.33
CA LYS A 12 -18.08 0.43 17.13
C LYS A 12 -18.12 0.16 15.63
N ARG A 13 -17.17 0.71 14.87
CA ARG A 13 -17.00 0.39 13.45
C ARG A 13 -16.90 -1.12 13.41
N SER A 14 -17.95 -1.75 12.90
CA SER A 14 -18.00 -3.19 12.75
C SER A 14 -16.74 -3.59 12.01
N SER A 15 -15.82 -4.24 12.73
CA SER A 15 -14.70 -4.93 12.11
C SER A 15 -15.31 -6.15 11.44
N ARG A 16 -16.02 -5.92 10.33
CA ARG A 16 -16.41 -6.99 9.41
C ARG A 16 -15.11 -7.72 9.13
N ARG A 17 -14.96 -8.92 9.71
CA ARG A 17 -13.85 -9.82 9.48
C ARG A 17 -13.90 -10.15 8.00
N ARG A 18 -13.21 -9.35 7.19
CA ARG A 18 -13.00 -9.63 5.79
C ARG A 18 -12.09 -10.86 5.78
N TYR A 19 -12.50 -11.87 5.02
CA TYR A 19 -11.66 -13.04 4.78
C TYR A 19 -10.30 -12.59 4.25
N PRO A 20 -9.20 -13.24 4.68
CA PRO A 20 -7.88 -12.91 4.19
C PRO A 20 -7.83 -13.07 2.66
N PRO A 21 -7.12 -12.19 1.93
CA PRO A 21 -7.02 -12.29 0.47
C PRO A 21 -6.30 -13.56 -0.04
N ILE A 22 -5.61 -14.29 0.84
CA ILE A 22 -4.86 -15.51 0.51
C ILE A 22 -5.67 -16.70 0.99
N GLU A 23 -5.94 -17.63 0.08
CA GLU A 23 -6.67 -18.86 0.37
C GLU A 23 -5.80 -19.87 1.14
N LEU A 24 -6.44 -20.86 1.76
CA LEU A 24 -5.76 -21.78 2.68
C LEU A 24 -4.80 -22.78 1.99
N GLY A 25 -4.72 -22.78 0.65
CA GLY A 25 -3.88 -23.69 -0.14
C GLY A 25 -2.66 -23.05 -0.81
N ASP A 26 -2.58 -21.72 -0.82
CA ASP A 26 -1.49 -21.04 -1.52
C ASP A 26 -0.16 -21.22 -0.79
N ARG A 27 0.82 -21.85 -1.45
CA ARG A 27 2.19 -21.93 -0.94
C ARG A 27 2.87 -20.56 -1.06
N ILE A 28 3.20 -19.98 0.10
CA ILE A 28 3.89 -18.69 0.20
C ILE A 28 5.39 -18.94 0.16
N ASP A 29 5.95 -18.90 -1.05
CA ASP A 29 7.39 -19.09 -1.33
C ASP A 29 8.00 -17.83 -1.94
N TYR A 30 9.30 -17.62 -1.72
CA TYR A 30 10.08 -16.50 -2.30
C TYR A 30 10.12 -16.49 -3.83
N ARG A 31 9.82 -17.63 -4.47
CA ARG A 31 9.76 -17.82 -5.92
C ARG A 31 8.50 -17.20 -6.54
N ASN A 32 7.42 -17.07 -5.77
CA ASN A 32 6.13 -16.58 -6.25
C ASN A 32 6.10 -15.05 -6.20
N MET A 33 6.77 -14.40 -7.16
CA MET A 33 6.90 -12.95 -7.21
C MET A 33 5.55 -12.23 -7.33
N SER A 34 4.59 -12.79 -8.07
CA SER A 34 3.24 -12.23 -8.24
C SER A 34 2.47 -12.11 -6.92
N LEU A 35 2.64 -13.08 -6.03
CA LEU A 35 2.02 -13.06 -4.71
C LEU A 35 2.73 -12.06 -3.79
N ILE A 36 4.06 -12.11 -3.75
CA ILE A 36 4.86 -11.31 -2.80
C ILE A 36 4.82 -9.82 -3.15
N SER A 37 4.84 -9.47 -4.45
CA SER A 37 4.82 -8.08 -4.91
C SER A 37 3.57 -7.32 -4.46
N ARG A 38 2.45 -8.02 -4.22
CA ARG A 38 1.22 -7.41 -3.70
C ARG A 38 1.32 -6.92 -2.25
N PHE A 39 2.29 -7.44 -1.49
CA PHE A 39 2.44 -7.16 -0.06
C PHE A 39 3.59 -6.20 0.25
N ILE A 40 4.21 -5.61 -0.79
CA ILE A 40 5.19 -4.54 -0.67
C ILE A 40 4.61 -3.22 -1.15
N SER A 41 5.10 -2.12 -0.61
CA SER A 41 4.83 -0.77 -1.13
C SER A 41 5.64 -0.53 -2.40
N GLU A 42 5.31 0.54 -3.12
CA GLU A 42 6.09 1.05 -4.25
C GLU A 42 7.55 1.32 -3.87
N GLN A 43 7.79 1.91 -2.70
CA GLN A 43 9.14 2.12 -2.13
C GLN A 43 9.93 0.82 -1.82
N GLY A 44 9.30 -0.35 -1.93
CA GLY A 44 9.90 -1.62 -1.54
C GLY A 44 9.86 -1.87 -0.03
N LYS A 45 8.92 -1.29 0.74
CA LYS A 45 8.72 -1.59 2.18
C LYS A 45 7.67 -2.68 2.36
N ILE A 46 7.81 -3.53 3.37
CA ILE A 46 6.80 -4.56 3.67
C ILE A 46 5.58 -3.91 4.31
N LEU A 47 4.39 -4.15 3.74
CA LEU A 47 3.14 -3.62 4.28
C LEU A 47 2.75 -4.33 5.59
N SER A 48 2.13 -3.58 6.50
CA SER A 48 1.72 -4.13 7.80
C SER A 48 0.55 -5.11 7.67
N ARG A 49 0.44 -6.04 8.63
CA ARG A 49 -0.67 -7.00 8.69
C ARG A 49 -2.05 -6.34 8.66
N ARG A 50 -2.19 -5.15 9.27
CA ARG A 50 -3.47 -4.43 9.35
C ARG A 50 -3.93 -3.93 7.98
N VAL A 51 -2.97 -3.55 7.14
CA VAL A 51 -3.20 -3.11 5.75
C VAL A 51 -3.50 -4.33 4.88
N ASN A 52 -2.67 -5.36 4.97
CA ASN A 52 -2.80 -6.58 4.16
C ASN A 52 -4.00 -7.45 4.54
N LYS A 53 -4.55 -7.27 5.76
CA LYS A 53 -5.66 -8.05 6.33
C LYS A 53 -5.42 -9.56 6.33
N LEU A 54 -4.20 -9.94 6.72
CA LEU A 54 -3.78 -11.33 6.81
C LEU A 54 -3.84 -11.87 8.23
N THR A 55 -3.88 -13.20 8.34
CA THR A 55 -3.61 -13.89 9.61
C THR A 55 -2.17 -13.65 10.05
N LEU A 56 -1.88 -13.81 11.35
CA LEU A 56 -0.53 -13.63 11.86
C LEU A 56 0.45 -14.65 11.25
N LYS A 57 0.01 -15.89 11.05
CA LYS A 57 0.80 -16.97 10.43
C LYS A 57 1.18 -16.61 8.99
N GLN A 58 0.20 -16.21 8.18
CA GLN A 58 0.44 -15.79 6.80
C GLN A 58 1.39 -14.59 6.72
N GLN A 59 1.21 -13.57 7.56
CA GLN A 59 2.11 -12.41 7.56
C GLN A 59 3.57 -12.80 7.88
N ARG A 60 3.78 -13.72 8.84
CA ARG A 60 5.13 -14.22 9.17
C ARG A 60 5.77 -14.94 7.97
N LEU A 61 5.01 -15.83 7.32
CA LEU A 61 5.47 -16.56 6.13
C LEU A 61 5.83 -15.60 4.99
N ILE A 62 4.96 -14.62 4.69
CA ILE A 62 5.25 -13.60 3.67
C ILE A 62 6.51 -12.84 4.03
N THR A 63 6.64 -12.37 5.28
CA THR A 63 7.81 -11.59 5.71
C THR A 63 9.10 -12.37 5.50
N ILE A 64 9.12 -13.68 5.80
CA ILE A 64 10.27 -14.55 5.54
C ILE A 64 10.54 -14.67 4.04
N ALA A 65 9.50 -14.93 3.24
CA ALA A 65 9.62 -15.07 1.79
C ALA A 65 10.12 -13.77 1.12
N ILE A 66 9.65 -12.60 1.55
CA ILE A 66 10.12 -11.29 1.04
C ILE A 66 11.61 -11.11 1.38
N LYS A 67 12.02 -11.43 2.61
CA LYS A 67 13.42 -11.28 3.04
C LYS A 67 14.34 -12.21 2.24
N GLN A 68 13.92 -13.45 2.03
CA GLN A 68 14.65 -14.40 1.16
C GLN A 68 14.77 -13.87 -0.26
N ALA A 69 13.66 -13.40 -0.85
CA ALA A 69 13.65 -12.82 -2.20
C ALA A 69 14.59 -11.60 -2.33
N ARG A 70 14.72 -10.77 -1.29
CA ARG A 70 15.66 -9.65 -1.27
C ARG A 70 17.12 -10.07 -1.21
N ILE A 71 17.44 -11.08 -0.40
CA ILE A 71 18.81 -11.63 -0.32
C ILE A 71 19.22 -12.22 -1.68
N LEU A 72 18.28 -12.82 -2.40
CA LEU A 72 18.48 -13.36 -3.75
C LEU A 72 18.37 -12.29 -4.86
N SER A 73 18.28 -11.01 -4.51
CA SER A 73 18.16 -9.90 -5.47
C SER A 73 16.93 -9.95 -6.40
N LEU A 74 15.90 -10.73 -6.05
CA LEU A 74 14.62 -10.76 -6.79
C LEU A 74 13.76 -9.54 -6.48
N LEU A 75 13.94 -8.95 -5.29
CA LEU A 75 13.25 -7.74 -4.85
C LEU A 75 14.26 -6.70 -4.34
N PRO A 76 14.06 -5.41 -4.66
CA PRO A 76 14.90 -4.35 -4.16
C PRO A 76 14.65 -4.07 -2.67
N PHE A 77 15.69 -3.58 -1.98
CA PHE A 77 15.56 -3.08 -0.61
C PHE A 77 14.96 -1.67 -0.54
N LEU A 78 15.25 -0.84 -1.55
CA LEU A 78 14.79 0.53 -1.69
C LEU A 78 14.53 0.82 -3.17
N ASN A 79 13.36 1.37 -3.47
CA ASN A 79 13.06 1.92 -4.80
C ASN A 79 13.25 3.43 -4.75
N ASN A 80 14.15 3.94 -5.61
CA ASN A 80 14.42 5.36 -5.71
C ASN A 80 13.35 6.01 -6.60
N GLU A 81 12.23 6.45 -6.01
CA GLU A 81 11.07 7.05 -6.70
C GLU A 81 11.36 8.41 -7.40
N LYS A 82 12.62 8.86 -7.46
CA LYS A 82 12.97 10.22 -7.91
C LYS A 82 13.33 10.37 -9.40
N GLN A 83 13.15 9.34 -10.23
CA GLN A 83 13.60 9.39 -11.62
C GLN A 83 12.51 9.71 -12.66
N PHE A 84 11.22 9.69 -12.29
CA PHE A 84 10.12 9.82 -13.28
C PHE A 84 9.32 11.13 -13.22
N GLU A 85 9.55 12.01 -12.25
CA GLU A 85 8.86 13.32 -12.15
C GLU A 85 9.57 14.47 -12.93
N ARG A 86 10.54 14.16 -13.81
CA ARG A 86 11.34 15.19 -14.52
C ARG A 86 11.05 15.37 -16.01
N ALA A 87 10.08 14.67 -16.58
CA ALA A 87 9.66 14.94 -17.94
C ALA A 87 8.14 14.96 -17.99
N GLU A 88 7.59 16.17 -18.14
CA GLU A 88 6.25 16.56 -18.63
C GLU A 88 5.70 17.77 -17.85
N SER A 89 6.51 18.82 -17.63
CA SER A 89 5.99 20.17 -17.50
C SER A 89 5.98 20.81 -18.90
N ILE A 90 5.02 20.42 -19.75
CA ILE A 90 4.73 21.21 -20.95
C ILE A 90 4.08 22.52 -20.46
N PRO A 91 4.69 23.71 -20.66
CA PRO A 91 4.03 24.95 -20.32
C PRO A 91 2.83 25.13 -21.24
N ARG A 92 1.61 25.17 -20.67
CA ARG A 92 0.42 25.58 -21.41
C ARG A 92 0.52 27.08 -21.71
N THR A 93 1.12 27.42 -22.84
CA THR A 93 1.03 28.76 -23.43
C THR A 93 -0.36 28.94 -24.05
N THR A 94 -1.34 29.33 -23.25
CA THR A 94 -2.58 29.93 -23.77
C THR A 94 -2.38 31.44 -23.80
N GLY A 95 -2.16 31.99 -25.00
CA GLY A 95 -1.88 33.41 -25.26
C GLY A 95 -3.03 34.36 -24.90
N PRO A 96 -2.82 35.69 -25.06
CA PRO A 96 -3.76 36.70 -24.64
C PRO A 96 -5.06 36.61 -25.46
N ARG A 97 -6.18 36.41 -24.76
CA ARG A 97 -7.53 36.41 -25.32
C ARG A 97 -7.87 37.84 -25.71
N THR A 98 -7.81 38.16 -27.00
CA THR A 98 -8.20 39.46 -27.53
C THR A 98 -9.70 39.69 -27.32
N ARG A 99 -10.01 40.85 -26.74
CA ARG A 99 -11.32 41.39 -26.41
C ARG A 99 -11.92 42.07 -27.64
N ASN A 100 -13.09 41.64 -28.08
CA ASN A 100 -13.89 42.38 -29.07
C ASN A 100 -15.09 43.05 -28.38
N LYS A 101 -15.35 44.29 -28.79
CA LYS A 101 -16.39 45.21 -28.31
C LYS A 101 -17.79 44.71 -28.63
#